data_AF-A0A6V7LUI5-F1
#
_entry.id   AF-A0A6V7LUI5-F1
#
_cell.length_a   1.000
_cell.length_b   1.000
_cell.length_c   1.000
_cell.angle_alpha   90.00
_cell.angle_beta   90.00
_cell.angle_gamma   90.00
#
_symmetry.space_group_name_H-M   'P 1'
#
loop_
_entity.id
_entity.type
_entity.pdbx_description
1 polymer ?
#
loop_
_entity_poly.entity_id
_entity_poly.type
_entity_poly.pdbx_seq_one_letter_code
_entity_poly.pdbx_strand_id
1 'polypeptide(L)'
;MVDDPPRYMGEGFVVLSSNNMEVYYYMDEPGVVPEHPEMIRLANGDMVEAMPPIWGIDIKCGKGTDFSYGPWADRQREHLFKFFFPNDYQPLKVTKAPSPGDKRQVQSFDIRLSTLNEATVDILFSKNRETNAVHINVGPGSYLEITMPWIVLQDGYTTKITGQLLHLEATTSLQYRSLVESETLEFGVKCHYPIRWNDHQEWTLNLTGCKATANLVYAHKEFFQDMINDWASKARPDILHFVPYTWKFSLLLKEFELITICNEYNWIDCSSQNQENAHIAFCGDFFDLSFDLPFVDFLPQTIPLRFWIQ
;
A
#
# COMPACT_ATOMS: atom_id res chain seq x y z
N MET A 1 -27.39 5.06 -2.11
CA MET A 1 -27.41 3.74 -2.78
C MET A 1 -26.48 2.88 -1.95
N VAL A 2 -26.92 1.74 -1.44
CA VAL A 2 -26.05 0.85 -0.66
C VAL A 2 -25.02 0.31 -1.65
N ASP A 3 -23.73 0.53 -1.38
CA ASP A 3 -22.63 -0.03 -2.18
C ASP A 3 -22.41 -1.46 -1.70
N ASP A 4 -22.75 -2.44 -2.54
CA ASP A 4 -22.62 -3.85 -2.21
C ASP A 4 -21.15 -4.29 -2.33
N PRO A 5 -20.68 -5.23 -1.47
CA PRO A 5 -19.33 -5.75 -1.59
C PRO A 5 -19.14 -6.50 -2.91
N PRO A 6 -17.90 -6.50 -3.45
CA PRO A 6 -17.60 -7.17 -4.71
C PRO A 6 -17.82 -8.68 -4.63
N ARG A 7 -17.77 -9.26 -3.42
CA ARG A 7 -18.03 -10.67 -3.13
C ARG A 7 -18.44 -10.82 -1.66
N TYR A 8 -19.28 -11.80 -1.38
CA TYR A 8 -19.53 -12.29 -0.02
C TYR A 8 -18.72 -13.55 0.27
N MET A 9 -18.12 -13.62 1.46
CA MET A 9 -17.34 -14.75 1.97
C MET A 9 -18.01 -15.26 3.27
N GLY A 10 -19.25 -15.73 3.16
CA GLY A 10 -20.12 -16.04 4.29
C GLY A 10 -21.13 -14.93 4.53
N GLU A 11 -21.22 -14.43 5.77
CA GLU A 11 -22.16 -13.36 6.14
C GLU A 11 -21.68 -11.94 5.77
N GLY A 12 -20.45 -11.80 5.28
CA GLY A 12 -19.88 -10.49 4.94
C GLY A 12 -18.67 -10.56 4.02
N PHE A 13 -17.96 -9.45 3.95
CA PHE A 13 -16.67 -9.34 3.27
C PHE A 13 -15.57 -9.54 4.32
N VAL A 14 -14.76 -10.59 4.15
CA VAL A 14 -13.66 -10.89 5.07
C VAL A 14 -12.44 -10.11 4.60
N VAL A 15 -11.82 -9.30 5.46
CA VAL A 15 -10.62 -8.52 5.13
C VAL A 15 -9.33 -9.28 5.43
N LEU A 16 -9.37 -10.09 6.49
CA LEU A 16 -8.27 -10.93 6.94
C LEU A 16 -8.86 -12.23 7.52
N SER A 17 -8.34 -13.36 7.08
CA SER A 17 -8.53 -14.65 7.73
C SER A 17 -7.20 -15.38 7.88
N SER A 18 -7.05 -16.13 8.97
CA SER A 18 -5.90 -16.99 9.20
C SER A 18 -6.30 -18.08 10.19
N ASN A 19 -5.76 -19.30 10.04
CA ASN A 19 -6.08 -20.39 10.97
C ASN A 19 -5.50 -20.16 12.38
N ASN A 20 -4.39 -19.41 12.47
CA ASN A 20 -3.78 -19.02 13.73
C ASN A 20 -3.14 -17.65 13.57
N MET A 21 -3.35 -16.77 14.55
CA MET A 21 -2.79 -15.43 14.57
C MET A 21 -2.27 -15.11 15.97
N GLU A 22 -1.00 -14.74 16.06
CA GLU A 22 -0.41 -14.22 17.29
C GLU A 22 -0.45 -12.70 17.23
N VAL A 23 -1.06 -12.09 18.25
CA VAL A 23 -1.15 -10.63 18.38
C VAL A 23 -0.46 -10.22 19.67
N TYR A 24 0.56 -9.38 19.55
CA TYR A 24 1.32 -8.85 20.68
C TYR A 24 1.22 -7.33 20.70
N TYR A 25 0.42 -6.80 21.63
CA TYR A 25 0.31 -5.37 21.87
C TYR A 25 1.28 -4.95 22.99
N TYR A 26 2.01 -3.87 22.79
CA TYR A 26 2.97 -3.35 23.76
C TYR A 26 2.91 -1.82 23.81
N MET A 27 3.14 -1.31 25.02
CA MET A 27 3.17 0.12 25.30
C MET A 27 4.09 0.37 26.49
N ASP A 28 5.08 1.22 26.30
CA ASP A 28 5.94 1.68 27.39
C ASP A 28 5.17 2.65 28.31
N GLU A 29 5.45 2.57 29.61
CA GLU A 29 5.02 3.62 30.54
C GLU A 29 5.94 4.85 30.39
N PRO A 30 5.42 6.03 30.01
CA PRO A 30 6.27 7.18 29.79
C PRO A 30 6.90 7.70 31.09
N GLY A 31 8.23 7.63 31.16
CA GLY A 31 9.04 8.28 32.19
C GLY A 31 9.05 9.81 32.05
N VAL A 32 9.91 10.47 32.83
CA VAL A 32 10.06 11.93 32.83
C VAL A 32 11.19 12.35 31.89
N VAL A 33 11.06 13.50 31.23
CA VAL A 33 12.14 14.09 30.42
C VAL A 33 13.25 14.58 31.35
N PRO A 34 14.51 14.13 31.17
CA PRO A 34 15.62 14.53 32.03
C PRO A 34 16.08 15.97 31.74
N GLU A 35 16.73 16.63 32.70
CA GLU A 35 17.33 17.97 32.53
C GLU A 35 18.51 17.98 31.56
N HIS A 36 19.20 16.84 31.45
CA HIS A 36 20.31 16.63 30.52
C HIS A 36 20.04 15.37 29.71
N PRO A 37 20.39 15.34 28.40
CA PRO A 37 20.17 14.17 27.57
C PRO A 37 20.79 12.92 28.20
N GLU A 38 19.95 11.92 28.48
CA GLU A 38 20.44 10.63 28.95
C GLU A 38 21.04 9.86 27.78
N MET A 39 22.34 9.58 27.88
CA MET A 39 23.07 8.80 26.88
C MET A 39 23.16 7.35 27.35
N ILE A 40 22.61 6.44 26.54
CA ILE A 40 22.65 4.99 26.75
C ILE A 40 23.83 4.43 25.98
N ARG A 41 24.63 3.58 26.63
CA ARG A 41 25.69 2.82 25.98
C ARG A 41 25.12 1.56 25.33
N LEU A 42 25.17 1.50 24.01
CA LEU A 42 24.79 0.32 23.24
C LEU A 42 25.79 -0.83 23.42
N ALA A 43 25.36 -2.04 23.06
CA ALA A 43 26.19 -3.26 23.16
C ALA A 43 27.46 -3.19 22.31
N ASN A 44 27.45 -2.40 21.23
CA ASN A 44 28.63 -2.14 20.37
C ASN A 44 29.57 -1.06 20.95
N GLY A 45 29.22 -0.44 22.08
CA GLY A 45 30.01 0.58 22.76
C GLY A 45 29.63 2.02 22.44
N ASP A 46 28.74 2.27 21.47
CA ASP A 46 28.30 3.61 21.08
C ASP A 46 27.40 4.24 22.15
N MET A 47 27.46 5.57 22.28
CA MET A 47 26.59 6.34 23.17
C MET A 47 25.48 7.00 22.34
N VAL A 48 24.23 6.63 22.59
CA VAL A 48 23.05 7.19 21.90
C VAL A 48 22.08 7.79 22.90
N GLU A 49 21.34 8.81 22.49
CA GLU A 49 20.27 9.37 23.32
C GLU A 49 19.18 8.34 23.59
N ALA A 50 18.58 8.38 24.78
CA ALA A 50 17.50 7.50 25.16
C ALA A 50 16.31 7.60 24.18
N MET A 51 15.93 6.45 23.60
CA MET A 51 14.82 6.37 22.64
C MET A 51 13.47 6.75 23.28
N PRO A 52 12.58 7.45 22.55
CA PRO A 52 11.23 7.75 23.02
C PRO A 52 10.44 6.49 23.42
N PRO A 53 9.40 6.62 24.28
CA PRO A 53 8.53 5.50 24.65
C PRO A 53 7.93 4.83 23.41
N ILE A 54 7.94 3.49 23.41
CA ILE A 54 7.47 2.66 22.31
C ILE A 54 5.99 2.33 22.49
N TRP A 55 5.23 2.33 21.40
CA TRP A 55 3.84 1.92 21.37
C TRP A 55 3.51 1.23 20.04
N GLY A 56 2.97 0.02 20.09
CA GLY A 56 2.72 -0.72 18.87
C GLY A 56 2.01 -2.06 19.05
N ILE A 57 1.85 -2.73 17.92
CA ILE A 57 1.26 -4.06 17.82
C ILE A 57 2.01 -4.88 16.78
N ASP A 58 2.37 -6.10 17.15
CA ASP A 58 2.95 -7.09 16.26
C ASP A 58 1.93 -8.20 15.99
N ILE A 59 1.72 -8.52 14.71
CA ILE A 59 0.76 -9.49 14.21
C ILE A 59 1.52 -10.53 13.40
N LYS A 60 1.44 -11.80 13.79
CA LYS A 60 2.02 -12.92 13.04
C LYS A 60 0.91 -13.85 12.56
N CYS A 61 0.78 -13.98 11.25
CA CYS A 61 -0.24 -14.79 10.61
C CYS A 61 0.32 -16.17 10.27
N GLY A 62 -0.41 -17.23 10.63
CA GLY A 62 0.00 -18.62 10.41
C GLY A 62 -0.45 -19.18 9.05
N LYS A 63 -0.79 -20.47 9.04
CA LYS A 63 -1.27 -21.17 7.84
C LYS A 63 -2.67 -20.71 7.43
N GLY A 64 -2.95 -20.80 6.13
CA GLY A 64 -4.27 -20.47 5.57
C GLY A 64 -4.60 -18.98 5.75
N THR A 65 -3.59 -18.13 5.59
CA THR A 65 -3.76 -16.68 5.71
C THR A 65 -4.21 -16.10 4.38
N ASP A 66 -5.32 -15.38 4.40
CA ASP A 66 -5.87 -14.64 3.27
C ASP A 66 -6.13 -13.18 3.65
N PHE A 67 -5.61 -12.27 2.84
CA PHE A 67 -5.90 -10.85 2.88
C PHE A 67 -6.78 -10.50 1.71
N SER A 68 -7.91 -9.86 1.97
CA SER A 68 -8.86 -9.46 0.93
C SER A 68 -9.15 -7.97 1.09
N TYR A 69 -8.79 -7.18 0.08
CA TYR A 69 -8.98 -5.73 0.10
C TYR A 69 -9.44 -5.22 -1.26
N GLY A 70 -9.72 -3.93 -1.37
CA GLY A 70 -10.21 -3.35 -2.62
C GLY A 70 -10.96 -2.04 -2.41
N PRO A 71 -11.49 -1.44 -3.51
CA PRO A 71 -12.22 -0.18 -3.46
C PRO A 71 -13.35 -0.17 -2.42
N TRP A 72 -14.13 -1.26 -2.36
CA TRP A 72 -15.26 -1.36 -1.45
C TRP A 72 -14.81 -1.39 0.02
N ALA A 73 -13.83 -2.23 0.35
CA ALA A 73 -13.32 -2.36 1.71
C ALA A 73 -12.69 -1.03 2.18
N ASP A 74 -12.00 -0.33 1.29
CA ASP A 74 -11.42 0.98 1.57
C ASP A 74 -12.47 2.05 1.87
N ARG A 75 -13.60 2.06 1.15
CA ARG A 75 -14.73 2.94 1.45
C ARG A 75 -15.36 2.63 2.81
N GLN A 76 -15.53 1.35 3.15
CA GLN A 76 -16.05 0.97 4.47
C GLN A 76 -15.10 1.40 5.59
N ARG A 77 -13.78 1.21 5.39
CA ARG A 77 -12.74 1.73 6.28
C ARG A 77 -12.86 3.24 6.42
N GLU A 78 -13.01 3.98 5.33
CA GLU A 78 -13.16 5.45 5.35
C GLU A 78 -14.38 5.89 6.17
N HIS A 79 -15.53 5.23 6.01
CA HIS A 79 -16.73 5.51 6.80
C HIS A 79 -16.51 5.29 8.30
N LEU A 80 -15.89 4.18 8.68
CA LEU A 80 -15.52 3.90 10.07
C LEU A 80 -14.54 4.96 10.60
N PHE A 81 -13.53 5.31 9.81
CA PHE A 81 -12.54 6.31 10.19
C PHE A 81 -13.18 7.67 10.42
N LYS A 82 -14.03 8.15 9.50
CA LYS A 82 -14.76 9.42 9.64
C LYS A 82 -15.71 9.44 10.84
N PHE A 83 -16.26 8.29 11.22
CA PHE A 83 -17.14 8.19 12.39
C PHE A 83 -16.37 8.33 13.71
N PHE A 84 -15.25 7.60 13.86
CA PHE A 84 -14.45 7.64 15.09
C PHE A 84 -13.46 8.81 15.15
N PHE A 85 -12.98 9.27 14.01
CA PHE A 85 -11.98 10.32 13.82
C PHE A 85 -12.44 11.30 12.74
N PRO A 86 -13.49 12.11 13.01
CA PRO A 86 -13.96 13.09 12.05
C PRO A 86 -12.90 14.18 11.80
N ASN A 87 -12.83 14.65 10.56
CA ASN A 87 -11.95 15.76 10.19
C ASN A 87 -12.35 17.03 10.94
N ASP A 88 -11.37 17.71 11.56
CA ASP A 88 -11.60 18.94 12.31
C ASP A 88 -11.62 20.21 11.43
N TYR A 89 -11.31 20.07 10.13
CA TYR A 89 -11.20 21.15 9.12
C TYR A 89 -10.44 22.37 9.63
N GLN A 90 -9.45 22.14 10.49
CA GLN A 90 -8.61 23.17 11.07
C GLN A 90 -7.14 22.87 10.77
N PRO A 91 -6.28 23.90 10.77
CA PRO A 91 -4.85 23.67 10.75
C PRO A 91 -4.42 22.84 11.97
N LEU A 92 -3.63 21.80 11.73
CA LEU A 92 -3.05 20.97 12.76
C LEU A 92 -2.17 21.82 13.69
N LYS A 93 -2.15 21.45 14.97
CA LYS A 93 -1.27 22.09 15.95
C LYS A 93 0.02 21.28 16.04
N VAL A 94 1.14 21.95 15.74
CA VAL A 94 2.47 21.35 15.93
C VAL A 94 2.63 20.88 17.37
N THR A 95 3.04 19.62 17.54
CA THR A 95 3.26 19.04 18.86
C THR A 95 4.44 19.73 19.53
N LYS A 96 4.23 20.23 20.74
CA LYS A 96 5.30 20.86 21.52
C LYS A 96 6.22 19.78 22.07
N ALA A 97 7.53 19.96 21.87
CA ALA A 97 8.53 19.13 22.52
C ALA A 97 8.35 19.22 24.05
N PRO A 98 8.38 18.08 24.77
CA PRO A 98 8.23 18.08 26.22
C PRO A 98 9.44 18.74 26.88
N SER A 99 9.20 19.53 27.94
CA SER A 99 10.25 20.16 28.73
C SER A 99 10.78 19.22 29.81
N PRO A 100 11.99 19.43 30.36
CA PRO A 100 12.44 18.68 31.53
C PRO A 100 11.40 18.70 32.66
N GLY A 101 11.11 17.53 33.23
CA GLY A 101 10.04 17.35 34.22
C GLY A 101 8.68 16.93 33.64
N ASP A 102 8.42 17.15 32.35
CA ASP A 102 7.23 16.62 31.68
C ASP A 102 7.35 15.11 31.45
N LYS A 103 6.22 14.43 31.21
CA LYS A 103 6.25 13.06 30.71
C LYS A 103 6.82 13.01 29.29
N ARG A 104 7.67 12.03 29.04
CA ARG A 104 8.16 11.69 27.69
C ARG A 104 6.95 11.39 26.79
N GLN A 105 7.07 11.70 25.51
CA GLN A 105 5.96 11.55 24.56
C GLN A 105 6.25 10.45 23.54
N VAL A 106 5.27 9.58 23.33
CA VAL A 106 5.26 8.60 22.23
C VAL A 106 5.25 9.35 20.90
N GLN A 107 6.09 8.91 19.96
CA GLN A 107 6.26 9.57 18.66
C GLN A 107 5.39 8.97 17.56
N SER A 108 5.14 7.66 17.63
CA SER A 108 4.38 6.90 16.64
C SER A 108 3.66 5.72 17.28
N PHE A 109 2.64 5.23 16.59
CA PHE A 109 2.09 3.90 16.78
C PHE A 109 2.55 3.01 15.63
N ASP A 110 3.27 1.95 15.96
CA ASP A 110 3.85 1.03 14.97
C ASP A 110 3.03 -0.27 14.89
N ILE A 111 2.65 -0.65 13.67
CA ILE A 111 1.98 -1.91 13.38
C ILE A 111 2.96 -2.75 12.56
N ARG A 112 3.28 -3.95 13.03
CA ARG A 112 4.03 -4.94 12.25
C ARG A 112 3.15 -6.13 11.96
N LEU A 113 3.11 -6.54 10.70
CA LEU A 113 2.41 -7.73 10.26
C LEU A 113 3.38 -8.61 9.47
N SER A 114 3.43 -9.90 9.77
CA SER A 114 4.22 -10.86 9.00
C SER A 114 3.49 -12.18 8.81
N THR A 115 3.84 -12.90 7.74
CA THR A 115 3.32 -14.24 7.44
C THR A 115 4.38 -15.29 7.79
N LEU A 116 4.00 -16.28 8.58
CA LEU A 116 4.87 -17.42 8.94
C LEU A 116 4.82 -18.55 7.91
N ASN A 117 3.82 -18.50 7.03
CA ASN A 117 3.58 -19.45 5.95
C ASN A 117 3.17 -18.68 4.68
N GLU A 118 2.94 -19.42 3.61
CA GLU A 118 2.33 -18.87 2.39
C GLU A 118 0.99 -18.20 2.72
N ALA A 119 0.74 -17.07 2.06
CA ALA A 119 -0.47 -16.29 2.22
C ALA A 119 -0.96 -15.76 0.87
N THR A 120 -2.25 -15.48 0.80
CA THR A 120 -2.90 -14.89 -0.36
C THR A 120 -3.26 -13.43 -0.09
N VAL A 121 -3.10 -12.57 -1.10
CA VAL A 121 -3.58 -11.19 -1.10
C VAL A 121 -4.45 -10.98 -2.34
N ASP A 122 -5.73 -10.75 -2.12
CA ASP A 122 -6.71 -10.47 -3.15
C ASP A 122 -7.08 -8.99 -3.16
N ILE A 123 -6.92 -8.34 -4.32
CA ILE A 123 -7.45 -7.00 -4.59
C ILE A 123 -8.73 -7.16 -5.41
N LEU A 124 -9.88 -7.01 -4.76
CA LEU A 124 -11.21 -7.25 -5.29
C LEU A 124 -11.90 -5.94 -5.67
N PHE A 125 -12.38 -5.83 -6.91
CA PHE A 125 -13.13 -4.67 -7.38
C PHE A 125 -14.34 -5.08 -8.22
N SER A 126 -15.28 -4.17 -8.42
CA SER A 126 -16.50 -4.45 -9.17
C SER A 126 -16.63 -3.56 -10.40
N LYS A 127 -16.91 -4.20 -11.54
CA LYS A 127 -17.30 -3.52 -12.77
C LYS A 127 -18.62 -4.13 -13.24
N ASN A 128 -19.64 -3.31 -13.48
CA ASN A 128 -20.94 -3.77 -14.00
C ASN A 128 -21.57 -4.93 -13.19
N ARG A 129 -21.37 -4.96 -11.86
CA ARG A 129 -21.79 -6.04 -10.94
C ARG A 129 -21.05 -7.37 -11.12
N GLU A 130 -19.97 -7.39 -11.89
CA GLU A 130 -19.04 -8.51 -11.96
C GLU A 130 -17.83 -8.25 -11.06
N THR A 131 -17.45 -9.29 -10.33
CA THR A 131 -16.27 -9.31 -9.46
C THR A 131 -15.02 -9.52 -10.30
N ASN A 132 -14.05 -8.62 -10.16
CA ASN A 132 -12.72 -8.76 -10.71
C ASN A 132 -11.69 -8.81 -9.58
N ALA A 133 -10.56 -9.46 -9.85
CA ALA A 133 -9.54 -9.69 -8.82
C ALA A 133 -8.12 -9.63 -9.40
N VAL A 134 -7.21 -9.02 -8.64
CA VAL A 134 -5.78 -9.34 -8.69
C VAL A 134 -5.52 -10.30 -7.54
N HIS A 135 -5.13 -11.52 -7.85
CA HIS A 135 -4.82 -12.58 -6.89
C HIS A 135 -3.31 -12.72 -6.77
N ILE A 136 -2.79 -12.56 -5.55
CA ILE A 136 -1.36 -12.57 -5.27
C ILE A 136 -1.06 -13.66 -4.24
N ASN A 137 -0.15 -14.57 -4.57
CA ASN A 137 0.43 -15.50 -3.62
C ASN A 137 1.78 -14.94 -3.14
N VAL A 138 2.04 -15.05 -1.84
CA VAL A 138 3.31 -14.63 -1.24
C VAL A 138 3.85 -15.72 -0.33
N GLY A 139 5.15 -15.88 -0.33
CA GLY A 139 5.89 -16.85 0.46
C GLY A 139 6.02 -16.48 1.94
N PRO A 140 6.45 -17.45 2.77
CA PRO A 140 6.72 -17.24 4.19
C PRO A 140 7.78 -16.16 4.41
N GLY A 141 7.60 -15.34 5.45
CA GLY A 141 8.50 -14.23 5.79
C GLY A 141 8.13 -12.90 5.13
N SER A 142 7.09 -12.88 4.29
CA SER A 142 6.53 -11.63 3.77
C SER A 142 5.98 -10.78 4.91
N TYR A 143 6.17 -9.46 4.83
CA TYR A 143 5.81 -8.56 5.92
C TYR A 143 5.41 -7.16 5.46
N LEU A 144 4.72 -6.48 6.37
CA LEU A 144 4.23 -5.11 6.27
C LEU A 144 4.46 -4.42 7.61
N GLU A 145 5.06 -3.25 7.60
CA GLU A 145 5.20 -2.36 8.75
C GLU A 145 4.52 -1.03 8.44
N ILE A 146 3.73 -0.53 9.37
CA ILE A 146 3.06 0.77 9.29
C ILE A 146 3.50 1.59 10.50
N THR A 147 4.12 2.73 10.25
CA THR A 147 4.41 3.73 11.27
C THR A 147 3.42 4.87 11.12
N MET A 148 2.46 4.93 12.05
CA MET A 148 1.51 6.04 12.14
C MET A 148 2.06 7.10 13.11
N PRO A 149 2.32 8.34 12.66
CA PRO A 149 2.84 9.37 13.53
C PRO A 149 1.80 9.75 14.60
N TRP A 150 2.27 9.89 15.84
CA TRP A 150 1.48 10.36 16.98
C TRP A 150 1.78 11.82 17.34
N ILE A 151 2.65 12.45 16.57
CA ILE A 151 3.04 13.85 16.71
C ILE A 151 2.94 14.58 15.38
N VAL A 152 2.77 15.90 15.46
CA VAL A 152 2.74 16.81 14.31
C VAL A 152 4.01 17.64 14.31
N LEU A 153 4.77 17.57 13.22
CA LEU A 153 5.99 18.35 12.97
C LEU A 153 5.63 19.71 12.32
N GLN A 154 6.64 20.55 12.06
CA GLN A 154 6.43 21.89 11.49
C GLN A 154 5.81 21.88 10.09
N ASP A 155 6.06 20.83 9.32
CA ASP A 155 5.53 20.59 7.98
C ASP A 155 4.29 19.69 7.96
N GLY A 156 3.87 19.15 9.11
CA GLY A 156 2.72 18.25 9.22
C GLY A 156 3.12 16.89 9.76
N TYR A 157 2.58 15.81 9.19
CA TYR A 157 2.94 14.44 9.59
C TYR A 157 3.00 13.51 8.39
N THR A 158 3.74 12.40 8.53
CA THR A 158 3.90 11.43 7.43
C THR A 158 3.68 10.02 7.95
N THR A 159 2.64 9.37 7.44
CA THR A 159 2.45 7.93 7.63
C THR A 159 3.41 7.19 6.71
N LYS A 160 4.13 6.22 7.25
CA LYS A 160 5.06 5.38 6.48
C LYS A 160 4.55 3.95 6.48
N ILE A 161 4.59 3.32 5.31
CA ILE A 161 4.27 1.91 5.15
C ILE A 161 5.45 1.30 4.41
N THR A 162 6.05 0.25 4.95
CA THR A 162 7.16 -0.45 4.31
C THR A 162 6.92 -1.94 4.38
N GLY A 163 7.41 -2.69 3.42
CA GLY A 163 7.28 -4.13 3.47
C GLY A 163 8.01 -4.82 2.34
N GLN A 164 7.98 -6.14 2.42
CA GLN A 164 8.56 -7.01 1.42
C GLN A 164 7.67 -8.22 1.23
N LEU A 165 7.37 -8.52 -0.02
CA LEU A 165 6.69 -9.73 -0.44
C LEU A 165 7.74 -10.66 -1.03
N LEU A 166 7.81 -11.90 -0.52
CA LEU A 166 8.74 -12.93 -0.97
C LEU A 166 8.03 -13.90 -1.90
N HIS A 167 8.71 -14.40 -2.92
CA HIS A 167 8.18 -15.36 -3.89
C HIS A 167 6.78 -14.98 -4.38
N LEU A 168 6.66 -13.74 -4.87
CA LEU A 168 5.40 -13.17 -5.29
C LEU A 168 4.97 -13.78 -6.62
N GLU A 169 3.74 -14.26 -6.68
CA GLU A 169 3.07 -14.67 -7.91
C GLU A 169 1.70 -13.98 -7.98
N ALA A 170 1.53 -13.09 -8.95
CA ALA A 170 0.31 -12.33 -9.17
C ALA A 170 -0.38 -12.76 -10.47
N THR A 171 -1.70 -12.91 -10.38
CA THR A 171 -2.58 -13.20 -11.50
C THR A 171 -3.78 -12.25 -11.51
N THR A 172 -4.42 -12.08 -12.66
CA THR A 172 -5.69 -11.35 -12.79
C THR A 172 -6.85 -12.31 -13.07
N SER A 173 -8.08 -11.81 -12.90
CA SER A 173 -9.30 -12.51 -13.31
C SER A 173 -9.60 -12.44 -14.82
N LEU A 174 -8.67 -11.90 -15.63
CA LEU A 174 -8.77 -11.95 -17.10
C LEU A 174 -8.60 -13.39 -17.61
N GLN A 175 -8.99 -13.63 -18.86
CA GLN A 175 -8.73 -14.92 -19.52
C GLN A 175 -7.23 -15.22 -19.61
N TYR A 176 -6.43 -14.19 -19.88
CA TYR A 176 -4.98 -14.25 -19.74
C TYR A 176 -4.62 -13.90 -18.30
N ARG A 177 -4.28 -14.91 -17.49
CA ARG A 177 -4.22 -14.76 -16.04
C ARG A 177 -2.89 -14.22 -15.52
N SER A 178 -1.75 -14.66 -16.08
CA SER A 178 -0.43 -14.31 -15.56
C SER A 178 -0.19 -12.80 -15.62
N LEU A 179 0.31 -12.23 -14.52
CA LEU A 179 0.57 -10.79 -14.41
C LEU A 179 2.02 -10.51 -14.03
N VAL A 180 2.45 -10.89 -12.83
CA VAL A 180 3.80 -10.62 -12.32
C VAL A 180 4.27 -11.78 -11.46
N GLU A 181 5.52 -12.18 -11.63
CA GLU A 181 6.25 -13.09 -10.74
C GLU A 181 7.53 -12.39 -10.29
N SER A 182 7.95 -12.56 -9.03
CA SER A 182 9.18 -11.95 -8.51
C SER A 182 9.74 -12.73 -7.32
N GLU A 183 11.07 -12.83 -7.20
CA GLU A 183 11.70 -13.44 -6.02
C GLU A 183 11.45 -12.56 -4.78
N THR A 184 11.61 -11.25 -4.93
CA THR A 184 11.24 -10.27 -3.91
C THR A 184 10.56 -9.06 -4.54
N LEU A 185 9.59 -8.49 -3.83
CA LEU A 185 9.02 -7.19 -4.12
C LEU A 185 9.02 -6.36 -2.84
N GLU A 186 9.96 -5.42 -2.76
CA GLU A 186 10.01 -4.42 -1.70
C GLU A 186 9.10 -3.25 -2.06
N PHE A 187 8.37 -2.73 -1.07
CA PHE A 187 7.53 -1.56 -1.26
C PHE A 187 7.65 -0.57 -0.11
N GLY A 188 7.57 0.71 -0.45
CA GLY A 188 7.64 1.80 0.51
C GLY A 188 6.67 2.91 0.14
N VAL A 189 5.65 3.10 0.96
CA VAL A 189 4.67 4.19 0.86
C VAL A 189 4.99 5.27 1.90
N LYS A 190 4.92 6.53 1.48
CA LYS A 190 4.89 7.67 2.40
C LYS A 190 3.68 8.52 2.04
N CYS A 191 2.80 8.76 2.99
CA CYS A 191 1.67 9.67 2.83
C CYS A 191 1.91 10.89 3.72
N HIS A 192 2.33 12.01 3.12
CA HIS A 192 2.54 13.26 3.84
C HIS A 192 1.25 14.08 3.89
N TYR A 193 0.93 14.55 5.10
CA TYR A 193 -0.23 15.39 5.40
C TYR A 193 0.25 16.72 5.98
N PRO A 194 0.02 17.84 5.28
CA PRO A 194 0.49 19.16 5.69
C PRO A 194 -0.30 19.72 6.87
N ILE A 195 0.21 20.80 7.48
CA ILE A 195 -0.45 21.49 8.60
C ILE A 195 -1.84 21.98 8.24
N ARG A 196 -2.02 22.60 7.06
CA ARG A 196 -3.33 23.06 6.63
C ARG A 196 -4.11 21.87 6.09
N TRP A 197 -5.30 21.64 6.62
CA TRP A 197 -6.10 20.44 6.30
C TRP A 197 -6.41 20.26 4.80
N ASN A 198 -6.47 21.35 4.03
CA ASN A 198 -6.74 21.36 2.59
C ASN A 198 -5.53 21.73 1.73
N ASP A 199 -4.31 21.72 2.29
CA ASP A 199 -3.11 21.93 1.48
C ASP A 199 -2.81 20.71 0.62
N HIS A 200 -1.92 20.92 -0.35
CA HIS A 200 -1.48 19.85 -1.25
C HIS A 200 -0.74 18.73 -0.49
N GLN A 201 -1.21 17.49 -0.68
CA GLN A 201 -0.61 16.30 -0.10
C GLN A 201 0.34 15.62 -1.10
N GLU A 202 1.48 15.16 -0.62
CA GLU A 202 2.45 14.42 -1.43
C GLU A 202 2.58 12.99 -0.93
N TRP A 203 2.19 12.04 -1.78
CA TRP A 203 2.24 10.62 -1.47
C TRP A 203 3.21 9.93 -2.42
N THR A 204 4.11 9.09 -1.91
CA THR A 204 5.11 8.39 -2.72
C THR A 204 4.94 6.89 -2.57
N LEU A 205 4.92 6.14 -3.67
CA LEU A 205 5.05 4.69 -3.70
C LEU A 205 6.35 4.32 -4.41
N ASN A 206 7.25 3.67 -3.69
CA ASN A 206 8.45 3.07 -4.26
C ASN A 206 8.28 1.56 -4.28
N LEU A 207 8.54 0.94 -5.43
CA LEU A 207 8.51 -0.50 -5.65
C LEU A 207 9.89 -0.94 -6.13
N THR A 208 10.41 -2.02 -5.57
CA THR A 208 11.67 -2.62 -6.02
C THR A 208 11.50 -4.13 -6.15
N GLY A 209 11.44 -4.61 -7.40
CA GLY A 209 11.34 -6.03 -7.74
C GLY A 209 12.70 -6.62 -8.10
N CYS A 210 12.98 -7.83 -7.64
CA CYS A 210 14.19 -8.59 -7.99
C CYS A 210 13.82 -9.91 -8.67
N LYS A 211 14.47 -10.21 -9.80
CA LYS A 211 14.14 -11.35 -10.66
C LYS A 211 12.66 -11.35 -11.04
N ALA A 212 12.22 -10.20 -11.55
CA ALA A 212 10.83 -9.92 -11.80
C ALA A 212 10.45 -10.21 -13.25
N THR A 213 9.49 -11.11 -13.46
CA THR A 213 8.88 -11.36 -14.76
C THR A 213 7.49 -10.75 -14.80
N ALA A 214 7.22 -9.83 -15.72
CA ALA A 214 5.89 -9.24 -15.91
C ALA A 214 5.31 -9.64 -17.27
N ASN A 215 4.12 -10.22 -17.25
CA ASN A 215 3.36 -10.59 -18.45
C ASN A 215 2.34 -9.49 -18.75
N LEU A 216 2.57 -8.74 -19.83
CA LEU A 216 1.79 -7.56 -20.19
C LEU A 216 1.00 -7.80 -21.48
N VAL A 217 -0.32 -7.70 -21.41
CA VAL A 217 -1.22 -7.74 -22.57
C VAL A 217 -2.10 -6.50 -22.61
N TYR A 218 -2.62 -6.15 -23.79
CA TYR A 218 -3.46 -4.96 -23.97
C TYR A 218 -4.67 -4.92 -23.01
N ALA A 219 -5.27 -6.08 -22.72
CA ALA A 219 -6.42 -6.19 -21.82
C ALA A 219 -6.14 -5.70 -20.38
N HIS A 220 -4.88 -5.74 -19.91
CA HIS A 220 -4.51 -5.21 -18.59
C HIS A 220 -4.78 -3.71 -18.49
N LYS A 221 -4.69 -2.96 -19.59
CA LYS A 221 -4.97 -1.51 -19.60
C LYS A 221 -6.39 -1.21 -19.14
N GLU A 222 -7.38 -1.86 -19.75
CA GLU A 222 -8.79 -1.65 -19.40
C GLU A 222 -9.08 -2.17 -17.99
N PHE A 223 -8.55 -3.34 -17.65
CA PHE A 223 -8.69 -3.95 -16.34
C PHE A 223 -8.23 -3.03 -15.19
N PHE A 224 -7.02 -2.46 -15.27
CA PHE A 224 -6.51 -1.55 -14.25
C PHE A 224 -7.21 -0.19 -14.28
N GLN A 225 -7.63 0.29 -15.45
CA GLN A 225 -8.45 1.50 -15.55
C GLN A 225 -9.78 1.32 -14.82
N ASP A 226 -10.42 0.16 -14.94
CA ASP A 226 -11.66 -0.16 -14.22
C ASP A 226 -11.46 -0.22 -12.71
N MET A 227 -10.36 -0.84 -12.26
CA MET A 227 -9.99 -0.89 -10.84
C MET A 227 -9.80 0.51 -10.25
N ILE A 228 -9.05 1.38 -10.93
CA ILE A 228 -8.84 2.77 -10.53
C ILE A 228 -10.17 3.54 -10.50
N ASN A 229 -11.02 3.33 -11.51
CA ASN A 229 -12.33 3.97 -11.57
C ASN A 229 -13.23 3.53 -10.41
N ASP A 230 -13.27 2.25 -10.02
CA ASP A 230 -14.06 1.81 -8.86
C ASP A 230 -13.51 2.42 -7.55
N TRP A 231 -12.19 2.65 -7.45
CA TRP A 231 -11.59 3.39 -6.33
C TRP A 231 -12.02 4.86 -6.29
N ALA A 232 -12.01 5.54 -7.43
CA ALA A 232 -12.18 6.99 -7.51
C ALA A 232 -13.65 7.47 -7.63
N SER A 233 -14.54 6.70 -8.28
CA SER A 233 -15.77 7.26 -8.86
C SER A 233 -17.03 7.19 -7.98
N LYS A 234 -17.03 6.40 -6.91
CA LYS A 234 -18.28 6.15 -6.15
C LYS A 234 -18.62 7.21 -5.09
N ALA A 235 -17.66 8.06 -4.72
CA ALA A 235 -17.95 9.21 -3.86
C ALA A 235 -18.55 10.36 -4.70
N ARG A 236 -19.57 11.04 -4.17
CA ARG A 236 -20.06 12.27 -4.79
C ARG A 236 -18.95 13.33 -4.71
N PRO A 237 -18.55 13.94 -5.83
CA PRO A 237 -17.56 15.01 -5.80
C PRO A 237 -18.03 16.15 -4.90
N ASP A 238 -17.15 16.58 -4.00
CA ASP A 238 -17.44 17.67 -3.05
C ASP A 238 -16.31 18.68 -3.06
N ILE A 239 -16.60 19.87 -3.59
CA ILE A 239 -15.61 20.95 -3.68
C ILE A 239 -15.22 21.50 -2.30
N LEU A 240 -16.12 21.43 -1.31
CA LEU A 240 -15.84 21.96 0.03
C LEU A 240 -14.85 21.10 0.80
N HIS A 241 -14.73 19.82 0.43
CA HIS A 241 -13.81 18.87 1.03
C HIS A 241 -12.71 18.43 0.06
N PHE A 242 -12.56 19.13 -1.07
CA PHE A 242 -11.50 18.84 -2.01
C PHE A 242 -10.15 19.19 -1.41
N VAL A 243 -9.27 18.19 -1.33
CA VAL A 243 -7.88 18.34 -0.92
C VAL A 243 -7.02 17.85 -2.07
N PRO A 244 -6.17 18.69 -2.67
CA PRO A 244 -5.35 18.28 -3.80
C PRO A 244 -4.23 17.35 -3.33
N TYR A 245 -3.92 16.32 -4.10
CA TYR A 245 -2.83 15.40 -3.78
C TYR A 245 -2.13 14.90 -5.03
N THR A 246 -0.84 14.57 -4.90
CA THR A 246 -0.06 13.93 -5.96
C THR A 246 0.50 12.61 -5.47
N TRP A 247 0.22 11.54 -6.20
CA TRP A 247 0.96 10.29 -6.05
C TRP A 247 2.19 10.30 -6.95
N LYS A 248 3.35 10.01 -6.39
CA LYS A 248 4.60 9.77 -7.12
C LYS A 248 4.91 8.27 -7.08
N PHE A 249 4.98 7.64 -8.23
CA PHE A 249 5.31 6.23 -8.37
C PHE A 249 6.75 6.09 -8.87
N SER A 250 7.48 5.17 -8.25
CA SER A 250 8.81 4.74 -8.71
C SER A 250 8.87 3.22 -8.67
N LEU A 251 9.22 2.62 -9.79
CA LEU A 251 9.35 1.18 -9.97
C LEU A 251 10.76 0.88 -10.46
N LEU A 252 11.52 0.16 -9.64
CA LEU A 252 12.84 -0.35 -9.98
C LEU A 252 12.76 -1.87 -10.11
N LEU A 253 13.08 -2.41 -11.29
CA LEU A 253 13.22 -3.86 -11.48
C LEU A 253 14.70 -4.20 -11.64
N LYS A 254 15.16 -5.24 -10.95
CA LYS A 254 16.50 -5.82 -11.05
C LYS A 254 16.40 -7.22 -11.64
N GLU A 255 17.23 -7.52 -12.64
CA GLU A 255 17.19 -8.79 -13.38
C GLU A 255 15.77 -9.09 -13.90
N PHE A 256 15.25 -8.23 -14.78
CA PHE A 256 13.84 -8.24 -15.16
C PHE A 256 13.59 -8.93 -16.50
N GLU A 257 12.36 -9.39 -16.68
CA GLU A 257 11.82 -9.91 -17.93
C GLU A 257 10.40 -9.34 -18.16
N LEU A 258 10.21 -8.50 -19.18
CA LEU A 258 8.88 -8.05 -19.60
C LEU A 258 8.44 -8.87 -20.80
N ILE A 259 7.45 -9.72 -20.61
CA ILE A 259 6.88 -10.59 -21.65
C ILE A 259 5.60 -9.95 -22.18
N THR A 260 5.47 -9.89 -23.50
CA THR A 260 4.20 -9.57 -24.16
C THR A 260 3.95 -10.54 -25.32
N ILE A 261 2.73 -10.52 -25.85
CA ILE A 261 2.28 -11.45 -26.88
C ILE A 261 2.40 -10.77 -28.24
N CYS A 262 2.96 -11.50 -29.21
CA CYS A 262 3.19 -11.02 -30.58
C CYS A 262 2.40 -11.81 -31.63
N ASN A 263 1.29 -12.43 -31.22
CA ASN A 263 0.38 -13.15 -32.10
C ASN A 263 -0.19 -12.24 -33.20
N GLU A 264 -0.42 -12.83 -34.38
CA GLU A 264 -1.15 -12.16 -35.44
C GLU A 264 -2.56 -11.75 -34.96
N TYR A 265 -2.99 -10.54 -35.36
CA TYR A 265 -4.27 -9.94 -34.95
C TYR A 265 -4.47 -9.77 -33.45
N ASN A 266 -3.43 -9.94 -32.63
CA ASN A 266 -3.50 -9.89 -31.17
C ASN A 266 -4.52 -10.91 -30.59
N TRP A 267 -4.77 -12.01 -31.31
CA TRP A 267 -5.58 -13.11 -30.81
C TRP A 267 -4.76 -13.91 -29.81
N ILE A 268 -5.23 -14.04 -28.56
CA ILE A 268 -4.53 -14.78 -27.51
C ILE A 268 -5.29 -16.08 -27.26
N ASP A 269 -4.63 -17.22 -27.45
CA ASP A 269 -5.23 -18.51 -27.11
C ASP A 269 -5.02 -18.82 -25.62
N CYS A 270 -6.08 -18.64 -24.85
CA CYS A 270 -6.12 -19.00 -23.43
C CYS A 270 -6.90 -20.31 -23.16
N SER A 271 -7.36 -21.00 -24.21
CA SER A 271 -8.38 -22.06 -24.11
C SER A 271 -7.89 -23.45 -24.48
N SER A 272 -6.85 -23.53 -25.32
CA SER A 272 -6.32 -24.82 -25.76
C SER A 272 -5.36 -25.43 -24.75
N GLN A 273 -5.20 -26.75 -24.81
CA GLN A 273 -4.18 -27.47 -24.05
C GLN A 273 -2.77 -27.23 -24.60
N ASN A 274 -2.65 -26.87 -25.88
CA ASN A 274 -1.39 -26.56 -26.56
C ASN A 274 -1.48 -25.13 -27.09
N GLN A 275 -1.26 -24.15 -26.23
CA GLN A 275 -1.37 -22.75 -26.60
C GLN A 275 -0.34 -22.40 -27.67
N GLU A 276 -0.82 -21.94 -28.83
CA GLU A 276 0.03 -21.43 -29.92
C GLU A 276 0.19 -19.91 -29.79
N ASN A 277 0.69 -19.46 -28.64
CA ASN A 277 1.01 -18.05 -28.41
C ASN A 277 2.50 -17.80 -28.70
N ALA A 278 2.78 -16.87 -29.61
CA ALA A 278 4.08 -16.27 -29.82
C ALA A 278 4.34 -15.17 -28.78
N HIS A 279 5.49 -15.23 -28.14
CA HIS A 279 5.90 -14.30 -27.10
C HIS A 279 7.12 -13.50 -27.54
N ILE A 280 7.20 -12.26 -27.08
CA ILE A 280 8.42 -11.45 -27.12
C ILE A 280 8.75 -11.04 -25.69
N ALA A 281 10.02 -11.20 -25.31
CA ALA A 281 10.53 -10.85 -24.00
C ALA A 281 11.58 -9.73 -24.12
N PHE A 282 11.46 -8.71 -23.27
CA PHE A 282 12.47 -7.69 -23.05
C PHE A 282 13.15 -7.96 -21.72
N CYS A 283 14.43 -8.31 -21.75
CA CYS A 283 15.20 -8.69 -20.57
C CYS A 283 16.32 -7.68 -20.31
N GLY A 284 16.64 -7.44 -19.04
CA GLY A 284 17.75 -6.57 -18.68
C GLY A 284 18.08 -6.60 -17.19
N ASP A 285 19.23 -6.03 -16.82
CA ASP A 285 19.69 -6.02 -15.43
C ASP A 285 18.96 -4.98 -14.58
N PHE A 286 18.57 -3.85 -15.17
CA PHE A 286 17.89 -2.75 -14.49
C PHE A 286 16.83 -2.12 -15.40
N PHE A 287 15.66 -1.83 -14.83
CA PHE A 287 14.61 -1.02 -15.44
C PHE A 287 14.08 -0.05 -14.39
N ASP A 288 14.13 1.25 -14.69
CA ASP A 288 13.64 2.30 -13.81
C ASP A 288 12.49 3.06 -14.48
N LEU A 289 11.31 3.00 -13.85
CA LEU A 289 10.10 3.68 -14.29
C LEU A 289 9.56 4.55 -13.16
N SER A 290 9.44 5.84 -13.42
CA SER A 290 8.71 6.76 -12.55
C SER A 290 7.58 7.46 -13.29
N PHE A 291 6.50 7.76 -12.58
CA PHE A 291 5.41 8.60 -13.08
C PHE A 291 4.62 9.22 -11.92
N ASP A 292 3.98 10.36 -12.20
CA ASP A 292 3.15 11.06 -11.23
C ASP A 292 1.67 10.97 -11.63
N LEU A 293 0.79 10.80 -10.64
CA LEU A 293 -0.66 10.99 -10.78
C LEU A 293 -1.07 12.26 -10.00
N PRO A 294 -1.16 13.43 -10.67
CA PRO A 294 -1.47 14.70 -10.02
C PRO A 294 -2.98 14.95 -9.93
N PHE A 295 -3.59 14.62 -8.79
CA PHE A 295 -5.00 14.91 -8.49
C PHE A 295 -5.15 16.30 -7.85
N VAL A 296 -4.67 17.32 -8.56
CA VAL A 296 -4.57 18.70 -8.04
C VAL A 296 -5.73 19.60 -8.45
N ASP A 297 -6.46 19.22 -9.50
CA ASP A 297 -7.64 19.93 -9.99
C ASP A 297 -8.92 19.21 -9.57
N PHE A 298 -9.99 19.97 -9.31
CA PHE A 298 -11.30 19.40 -9.02
C PHE A 298 -12.02 19.02 -10.31
N LEU A 299 -12.30 17.74 -10.50
CA LEU A 299 -12.97 17.16 -11.67
C LEU A 299 -12.36 17.58 -13.03
N PRO A 300 -11.05 17.34 -13.25
CA PRO A 300 -10.44 17.62 -14.54
C PRO A 300 -11.02 16.70 -15.62
N GLN A 301 -11.15 17.19 -16.85
CA GLN A 301 -11.58 16.36 -17.98
C GLN A 301 -10.52 15.31 -18.35
N THR A 302 -9.25 15.66 -18.22
CA THR A 302 -8.10 14.79 -18.48
C THR A 302 -6.99 15.08 -17.47
N ILE A 303 -6.23 14.04 -17.11
CA ILE A 303 -5.06 14.17 -16.24
C ILE A 303 -3.84 13.82 -17.09
N PRO A 304 -2.92 14.77 -17.36
CA PRO A 304 -1.71 14.49 -18.11
C PRO A 304 -0.75 13.64 -17.27
N LEU A 305 -0.34 12.49 -17.80
CA LEU A 305 0.65 11.62 -17.16
C LEU A 305 2.01 11.82 -17.82
N ARG A 306 3.05 11.99 -17.00
CA ARG A 306 4.44 12.06 -17.44
C ARG A 306 5.15 10.81 -16.96
N PHE A 307 5.76 10.10 -17.90
CA PHE A 307 6.54 8.90 -17.64
C PHE A 307 8.01 9.21 -17.83
N TRP A 308 8.82 8.81 -16.86
CA TRP A 308 10.27 8.82 -16.93
C TRP A 308 10.73 7.37 -16.94
N ILE A 309 11.44 6.98 -18.01
CA ILE A 309 11.90 5.60 -18.22
C ILE A 309 13.40 5.67 -18.47
N GLN A 310 14.18 4.92 -17.70
CA GLN A 310 15.64 4.82 -17.80
C GLN A 310 16.10 3.36 -17.81
#